data_AF-A0A9P8KDT1-F1
#
_entry.id   AF-A0A9P8KDT1-F1
#
_cell.length_a   1.000
_cell.length_b   1.000
_cell.length_c   1.000
_cell.angle_alpha   90.00
_cell.angle_beta   90.00
_cell.angle_gamma   90.00
#
_symmetry.space_group_name_H-M   'P 1'
#
loop_
_entity.id
_entity.type
_entity.pdbx_description
1 polymer ?
#
loop_
_entity_poly.entity_id
_entity_poly.type
_entity_poly.pdbx_seq_one_letter_code
_entity_poly.pdbx_strand_id
1 'polypeptide(L)'
;MSPPFLGILSRLSKSTQPDGSCSTDERFQECSVRDEQLRLPDDQLEEVCQACADVAAYAEQVESQLKIEKRAATELYQICLKTRLSKSRLKESIEQKDLEVRQLQKEISEKAAEIQQIRAESLRYKRAISAFNKNSKQILDTSIQRDMEATFCCIRDWVLDVVRKEQLELRPEPEFADWLLTTVPQFEDNAAGFQVNSVVVGLSEILLAILDDDHVFGYASNGVVAEANKLHRSMRAIEVSEQRKKQWIITTNEILAHDDASAKQAAEDFLEVFVTEAEGIVSRACSKPVSSEAARRLRRAIQPRIAALQALRFQEAEYRLHLFHIPRDGQRISFDTSAMEDVNGYTMGDVDGCETPSLETIWFPALIKRDVGENNDKAEWTVVSKAKVQLSYGWTEMDPIDEAFLDRDSLVISPSRLLGFLATFIQSYEGAIAIASIWTVTDPNITH
;
A
#
# COMPACT_ATOMS: atom_id res chain seq x y z
N MET A 1 3.34 -57.52 -26.40
CA MET A 1 2.22 -58.40 -26.05
C MET A 1 1.05 -58.06 -26.95
N SER A 2 0.71 -58.95 -27.87
CA SER A 2 -0.41 -58.75 -28.82
C SER A 2 -1.76 -58.81 -28.10
N PRO A 3 -2.77 -58.01 -28.47
CA PRO A 3 -4.05 -58.01 -27.79
C PRO A 3 -4.83 -59.31 -28.06
N PRO A 4 -5.50 -59.91 -27.06
CA PRO A 4 -6.19 -61.20 -27.18
C PRO A 4 -7.41 -61.20 -28.12
N PHE A 5 -7.88 -60.02 -28.57
CA PHE A 5 -9.08 -59.91 -29.40
C PHE A 5 -8.90 -60.22 -30.89
N LEU A 6 -7.67 -60.19 -31.42
CA LEU A 6 -7.42 -60.63 -32.81
C LEU A 6 -7.48 -62.16 -32.97
N GLY A 7 -7.46 -62.92 -31.87
CA GLY A 7 -7.53 -64.38 -31.88
C GLY A 7 -8.89 -64.93 -32.33
N ILE A 8 -10.00 -64.22 -32.10
CA ILE A 8 -11.35 -64.75 -32.34
C ILE A 8 -11.70 -64.72 -33.84
N LEU A 9 -11.36 -63.64 -34.56
CA LEU A 9 -11.58 -63.56 -36.01
C LEU A 9 -10.64 -64.47 -36.80
N SER A 10 -9.41 -64.69 -36.31
CA SER A 10 -8.50 -65.68 -36.90
C SER A 10 -8.94 -67.13 -36.68
N ARG A 11 -9.79 -67.40 -35.69
CA ARG A 11 -10.39 -68.73 -35.46
C ARG A 11 -11.61 -68.99 -36.35
N LEU A 12 -12.38 -67.96 -36.72
CA LEU A 12 -13.46 -68.10 -37.70
C LEU A 12 -12.94 -68.17 -39.14
N SER A 13 -11.84 -67.47 -39.47
CA SER A 13 -11.17 -67.60 -40.77
C SER A 13 -10.42 -68.93 -40.94
N LYS A 14 -10.01 -69.58 -39.85
CA LYS A 14 -9.38 -70.92 -39.90
C LYS A 14 -10.37 -72.09 -39.96
N SER A 15 -11.67 -71.87 -39.74
CA SER A 15 -12.67 -72.92 -39.99
C SER A 15 -13.15 -72.96 -41.45
N THR A 16 -12.58 -72.12 -42.32
CA THR A 16 -12.84 -72.04 -43.76
C THR A 16 -11.53 -71.94 -44.56
N GLN A 17 -10.46 -72.58 -44.08
CA GLN A 17 -9.41 -73.05 -44.99
C GLN A 17 -9.70 -74.51 -45.32
N PRO A 18 -9.89 -74.87 -46.60
CA PRO A 18 -9.89 -76.26 -47.01
C PRO A 18 -8.47 -76.80 -46.80
N ASP A 19 -8.35 -77.84 -45.97
CA ASP A 19 -7.13 -78.64 -45.88
C ASP A 19 -6.82 -79.22 -47.27
N GLY A 20 -5.87 -78.59 -47.95
CA GLY A 20 -5.28 -79.09 -49.17
C GLY A 20 -4.28 -80.19 -48.85
N SER A 21 -4.76 -81.43 -48.79
CA SER A 21 -4.10 -82.58 -49.43
C SER A 21 -5.03 -83.79 -49.40
N CYS A 22 -5.95 -83.88 -50.37
CA CYS A 22 -6.36 -85.18 -50.85
C CYS A 22 -6.59 -85.07 -52.36
N SER A 23 -5.66 -85.67 -53.08
CA SER A 23 -5.84 -86.12 -54.44
C SER A 23 -7.11 -86.97 -54.52
N THR A 24 -8.12 -86.49 -55.23
CA THR A 24 -9.08 -87.35 -55.92
C THR A 24 -9.51 -86.61 -57.16
N ASP A 25 -8.71 -86.84 -58.18
CA ASP A 25 -9.16 -86.96 -59.56
C ASP A 25 -10.45 -87.80 -59.63
N GLU A 26 -11.29 -87.41 -60.58
CA GLU A 26 -12.27 -88.29 -61.26
C GLU A 26 -13.40 -88.90 -60.42
N ARG A 27 -14.56 -88.23 -60.42
CA ARG A 27 -15.89 -88.84 -60.74
C ARG A 27 -16.98 -87.77 -60.71
N PHE A 28 -17.03 -86.96 -61.77
CA PHE A 28 -18.32 -86.41 -62.20
C PHE A 28 -19.05 -87.52 -62.94
N GLN A 29 -19.81 -88.31 -62.18
CA GLN A 29 -20.77 -89.24 -62.72
C GLN A 29 -21.98 -88.40 -63.17
N GLU A 30 -22.15 -88.29 -64.49
CA GLU A 30 -23.35 -87.77 -65.15
C GLU A 30 -24.58 -88.49 -64.59
N CYS A 31 -25.23 -87.90 -63.58
CA CYS A 31 -26.62 -88.19 -63.29
C CYS A 31 -27.44 -87.50 -64.37
N SER A 32 -27.59 -88.19 -65.50
CA SER A 32 -28.68 -88.03 -66.45
C SER A 32 -30.00 -88.19 -65.70
N VAL A 33 -30.47 -87.12 -65.07
CA VAL A 33 -31.85 -87.01 -64.62
C VAL A 33 -32.70 -86.99 -65.88
N ARG A 34 -33.40 -88.10 -66.11
CA ARG A 34 -34.42 -88.21 -67.14
C ARG A 34 -35.42 -87.07 -66.90
N ASP A 35 -35.72 -86.34 -67.97
CA ASP A 35 -36.93 -85.54 -68.13
C ASP A 35 -38.15 -86.46 -68.03
N GLU A 36 -38.49 -86.89 -66.80
CA GLU A 36 -39.86 -87.25 -66.48
C GLU A 36 -40.62 -85.93 -66.40
N GLN A 37 -41.40 -85.65 -67.45
CA GLN A 37 -42.46 -84.65 -67.46
C GLN A 37 -43.50 -85.01 -66.39
N LEU A 38 -43.15 -84.78 -65.13
CA LEU A 38 -44.09 -84.66 -64.04
C LEU A 38 -44.90 -83.40 -64.33
N ARG A 39 -46.06 -83.61 -64.95
CA ARG A 39 -47.18 -82.68 -64.84
C ARG A 39 -47.59 -82.64 -63.38
N LEU A 40 -46.87 -81.82 -62.62
CA LEU A 40 -47.33 -81.36 -61.32
C LEU A 40 -48.68 -80.66 -61.56
N PRO A 41 -49.73 -81.00 -60.79
CA PRO A 41 -50.97 -80.22 -60.79
C PRO A 41 -50.63 -78.74 -60.59
N ASP A 42 -51.33 -77.82 -61.25
CA ASP A 42 -51.03 -76.37 -61.17
C ASP A 42 -50.87 -75.88 -59.70
N ASP A 43 -51.60 -76.49 -58.77
CA ASP A 43 -51.53 -76.23 -57.32
C ASP A 43 -50.16 -76.59 -56.67
N GLN A 44 -49.44 -77.62 -57.15
CA GLN A 44 -48.10 -77.97 -56.65
C GLN A 44 -46.98 -77.18 -57.32
N LEU A 45 -47.21 -76.71 -58.55
CA LEU A 45 -46.27 -75.82 -59.23
C LEU A 45 -46.26 -74.44 -58.54
N GLU A 46 -47.42 -73.97 -58.09
CA GLU A 46 -47.55 -72.73 -57.32
C GLU A 46 -46.85 -72.85 -55.94
N GLU A 47 -46.95 -74.00 -55.27
CA GLU A 47 -46.25 -74.26 -54.00
C GLU A 47 -44.72 -74.31 -54.16
N VAL A 48 -44.22 -74.93 -55.25
CA VAL A 48 -42.79 -74.95 -55.57
C VAL A 48 -42.30 -73.56 -55.99
N CYS A 49 -43.07 -72.81 -56.77
CA CYS A 49 -42.75 -71.43 -57.12
C CYS A 49 -42.73 -70.51 -55.89
N GLN A 50 -43.67 -70.68 -54.96
CA GLN A 50 -43.68 -69.94 -53.69
C GLN A 50 -42.49 -70.32 -52.81
N ALA A 51 -42.15 -71.60 -52.69
CA ALA A 51 -40.96 -72.05 -51.97
C ALA A 51 -39.66 -71.52 -52.60
N CYS A 52 -39.56 -71.48 -53.93
CA CYS A 52 -38.43 -70.87 -54.63
C CYS A 52 -38.38 -69.35 -54.41
N ALA A 53 -39.52 -68.66 -54.38
CA ALA A 53 -39.60 -67.24 -54.07
C ALA A 53 -39.18 -66.95 -52.61
N ASP A 54 -39.61 -67.79 -51.67
CA ASP A 54 -39.25 -67.68 -50.25
C ASP A 54 -37.75 -67.95 -50.02
N VAL A 55 -37.17 -68.93 -50.72
CA VAL A 55 -35.73 -69.21 -50.69
C VAL A 55 -34.93 -68.06 -51.33
N ALA A 56 -35.41 -67.49 -52.43
CA ALA A 56 -34.78 -66.33 -53.07
C ALA A 56 -34.84 -65.08 -52.15
N ALA A 57 -35.98 -64.83 -51.51
CA ALA A 57 -36.14 -63.75 -50.55
C ALA A 57 -35.25 -63.94 -49.31
N TYR A 58 -35.12 -65.18 -48.82
CA TYR A 58 -34.20 -65.51 -47.73
C TYR A 58 -32.73 -65.32 -48.13
N ALA A 59 -32.35 -65.74 -49.34
CA ALA A 59 -31.00 -65.53 -49.87
C ALA A 59 -30.66 -64.04 -49.99
N GLU A 60 -31.58 -63.22 -50.51
CA GLU A 60 -31.43 -61.77 -50.58
C GLU A 60 -31.31 -61.14 -49.19
N GLN A 61 -32.12 -61.61 -48.22
CA GLN A 61 -32.03 -61.17 -46.83
C GLN A 61 -30.66 -61.52 -46.21
N VAL A 62 -30.16 -62.73 -46.41
CA VAL A 62 -28.84 -63.16 -45.91
C VAL A 62 -27.70 -62.37 -46.58
N GLU A 63 -27.77 -62.12 -47.89
CA GLU A 63 -26.80 -61.27 -48.58
C GLU A 63 -26.82 -59.83 -48.07
N SER A 64 -28.02 -59.28 -47.80
CA SER A 64 -28.17 -57.94 -47.21
C SER A 64 -27.55 -57.87 -45.80
N GLN A 65 -27.77 -58.89 -44.97
CA GLN A 65 -27.19 -59.01 -43.62
C GLN A 65 -25.67 -59.14 -43.70
N LEU A 66 -25.15 -59.99 -44.58
CA LEU A 66 -23.71 -60.15 -44.79
C LEU A 66 -23.06 -58.84 -45.26
N LYS A 67 -23.74 -58.06 -46.11
CA LYS A 67 -23.27 -56.75 -46.55
C LYS A 67 -23.22 -55.75 -45.39
N ILE A 68 -24.23 -55.76 -44.51
CA ILE A 68 -24.26 -54.95 -43.29
C ILE A 68 -23.10 -55.34 -42.36
N GLU A 69 -22.90 -56.64 -42.12
CA GLU A 69 -21.80 -57.13 -41.27
C GLU A 69 -20.42 -56.78 -41.83
N LYS A 70 -20.20 -56.95 -43.13
CA LYS A 70 -18.93 -56.55 -43.78
C LYS A 70 -18.68 -55.04 -43.64
N ARG A 71 -19.73 -54.22 -43.77
CA ARG A 71 -19.62 -52.76 -43.57
C ARG A 71 -19.29 -52.44 -42.12
N ALA A 72 -20.00 -53.05 -41.16
CA ALA A 72 -19.76 -52.88 -39.73
C ALA A 72 -18.34 -53.31 -39.32
N ALA A 73 -17.85 -54.44 -39.84
CA ALA A 73 -16.49 -54.92 -39.60
C ALA A 73 -15.43 -53.93 -40.15
N THR A 74 -15.67 -53.35 -41.31
CA THR A 74 -14.77 -52.34 -41.91
C THR A 74 -14.77 -51.05 -41.10
N GLU A 75 -15.94 -50.58 -40.66
CA GLU A 75 -16.08 -49.39 -39.82
C GLU A 75 -15.40 -49.58 -38.46
N LEU A 76 -15.62 -50.72 -37.80
CA LEU A 76 -14.95 -51.07 -36.55
C LEU A 76 -13.43 -51.10 -36.71
N TYR A 77 -12.92 -51.67 -37.81
CA TYR A 77 -11.49 -51.68 -38.12
C TYR A 77 -10.93 -50.27 -38.28
N GLN A 78 -11.63 -49.39 -39.02
CA GLN A 78 -11.22 -47.99 -39.18
C GLN A 78 -11.24 -47.22 -37.86
N ILE A 79 -12.26 -47.44 -37.02
CA ILE A 79 -12.34 -46.83 -35.68
C ILE A 79 -11.15 -47.30 -34.82
N CYS A 80 -10.84 -48.60 -34.82
CA CYS A 80 -9.70 -49.15 -34.06
C CYS A 80 -8.37 -48.51 -34.50
N LEU A 81 -8.17 -48.34 -35.81
CA LEU A 81 -6.99 -47.66 -36.35
C LEU A 81 -6.93 -46.19 -35.93
N LYS A 82 -8.03 -45.44 -36.06
CA LYS A 82 -8.11 -44.03 -35.64
C LYS A 82 -7.84 -43.87 -34.14
N THR A 83 -8.42 -44.72 -33.31
CA THR A 83 -8.21 -44.72 -31.85
C THR A 83 -6.76 -45.05 -31.50
N ARG A 84 -6.13 -46.01 -32.20
CA ARG A 84 -4.72 -46.34 -31.98
C ARG A 84 -3.79 -45.18 -32.35
N LEU A 85 -4.05 -44.52 -33.48
CA LEU A 85 -3.29 -43.35 -33.90
C LEU A 85 -3.47 -42.16 -32.95
N SER A 86 -4.72 -41.88 -32.55
CA SER A 86 -5.03 -40.85 -31.55
C SER A 86 -4.32 -41.12 -30.23
N LYS A 87 -4.34 -42.37 -29.75
CA LYS A 87 -3.62 -42.78 -28.54
C LYS A 87 -2.10 -42.58 -28.67
N SER A 88 -1.51 -42.87 -29.84
CA SER A 88 -0.07 -42.62 -30.08
C SER A 88 0.24 -41.12 -30.00
N ARG A 89 -0.56 -40.29 -30.67
CA ARG A 89 -0.39 -38.82 -30.67
C ARG A 89 -0.54 -38.22 -29.27
N LEU A 90 -1.52 -38.68 -28.50
CA LEU A 90 -1.69 -38.24 -27.12
C LEU A 90 -0.49 -38.65 -26.25
N LYS A 91 0.03 -39.86 -26.46
CA LYS A 91 1.22 -40.33 -25.73
C LYS A 91 2.45 -39.47 -26.06
N GLU A 92 2.70 -39.18 -27.34
CA GLU A 92 3.78 -38.30 -27.78
C GLU A 92 3.61 -36.87 -27.20
N SER A 93 2.38 -36.35 -27.20
CA SER A 93 2.09 -35.03 -26.61
C SER A 93 2.31 -34.99 -25.10
N ILE A 94 1.98 -36.06 -24.37
CA ILE A 94 2.24 -36.18 -22.93
C ILE A 94 3.75 -36.22 -22.68
N GLU A 95 4.48 -37.05 -23.43
CA GLU A 95 5.94 -37.16 -23.30
C GLU A 95 6.64 -35.81 -23.58
N GLN A 96 6.16 -35.05 -24.56
CA GLN A 96 6.67 -33.71 -24.85
C GLN A 96 6.38 -32.73 -23.70
N LYS A 97 5.16 -32.75 -23.15
CA LYS A 97 4.79 -31.89 -22.01
C LYS A 97 5.55 -32.26 -20.73
N ASP A 98 5.79 -33.55 -20.50
CA ASP A 98 6.61 -34.03 -19.37
C ASP A 98 8.08 -33.60 -19.50
N LEU A 99 8.59 -33.45 -20.73
CA LEU A 99 9.93 -32.91 -20.96
C LEU A 99 9.97 -31.40 -20.70
N GLU A 100 8.97 -30.65 -21.18
CA GLU A 100 8.83 -29.21 -20.96
C GLU A 100 8.71 -28.88 -19.46
N VAL A 101 7.88 -29.62 -18.72
CA VAL A 101 7.74 -29.47 -17.26
C VAL A 101 9.07 -29.72 -16.55
N ARG A 102 9.82 -30.75 -16.94
CA ARG A 102 11.14 -31.04 -16.35
C ARG A 102 12.16 -29.93 -16.65
N GLN A 103 12.12 -29.34 -17.84
CA GLN A 103 12.99 -28.21 -18.19
C GLN A 103 12.64 -26.96 -17.36
N LEU A 104 11.35 -26.62 -17.26
CA LEU A 104 10.90 -25.47 -16.46
C LEU A 104 11.20 -25.65 -14.96
N GLN A 105 11.03 -26.86 -14.42
CA GLN A 105 11.39 -27.16 -13.03
C GLN A 105 12.88 -26.95 -12.78
N LYS A 106 13.74 -27.34 -13.72
CA LYS A 106 15.18 -27.11 -13.64
C LYS A 106 15.49 -25.61 -13.66
N GLU A 107 14.90 -24.85 -14.59
CA GLU A 107 15.08 -23.40 -14.68
C GLU A 107 14.60 -22.68 -13.41
N ILE A 108 13.44 -23.05 -12.86
CA ILE A 108 12.95 -22.51 -11.58
C ILE A 108 13.93 -22.78 -10.45
N SER A 109 14.51 -23.99 -10.38
CA SER A 109 15.49 -24.34 -9.35
C SER A 109 16.79 -23.55 -9.48
N GLU A 110 17.26 -23.31 -10.71
CA GLU A 110 18.45 -22.50 -10.98
C GLU A 110 18.20 -21.03 -10.61
N LYS A 111 17.03 -20.48 -10.97
CA LYS A 111 16.65 -19.11 -10.60
C LYS A 111 16.43 -18.93 -9.10
N ALA A 112 15.88 -19.93 -8.41
CA ALA A 112 15.77 -19.90 -6.96
C ALA A 112 17.15 -19.86 -6.28
N ALA A 113 18.13 -20.62 -6.78
CA ALA A 113 19.51 -20.59 -6.30
C ALA A 113 20.18 -19.23 -6.55
N GLU A 114 19.98 -18.65 -7.75
CA GLU A 114 20.48 -17.31 -8.10
C GLU A 114 19.91 -16.23 -7.17
N ILE A 115 18.59 -16.25 -6.92
CA ILE A 115 17.93 -15.33 -5.97
C ILE A 115 18.50 -15.49 -4.56
N GLN A 116 18.73 -16.72 -4.10
CA GLN A 116 19.31 -16.97 -2.79
C GLN A 116 20.74 -16.45 -2.69
N GLN A 117 21.55 -16.61 -3.74
CA GLN A 117 22.90 -16.08 -3.81
C GLN A 117 22.89 -14.54 -3.77
N ILE A 118 22.07 -13.89 -4.60
CA ILE A 118 21.95 -12.41 -4.60
C ILE A 118 21.49 -11.89 -3.24
N ARG A 119 20.55 -12.57 -2.57
CA ARG A 119 20.12 -12.22 -1.22
C ARG A 119 21.26 -12.37 -0.19
N ALA A 120 22.06 -13.42 -0.29
CA ALA A 120 23.21 -13.63 0.58
C ALA A 120 24.29 -12.56 0.35
N GLU A 121 24.58 -12.21 -0.90
CA GLU A 121 25.50 -11.13 -1.26
C GLU A 121 25.00 -9.77 -0.78
N SER A 122 23.72 -9.46 -0.98
CA SER A 122 23.09 -8.23 -0.47
C SER A 122 23.19 -8.14 1.04
N LEU A 123 22.93 -9.22 1.78
CA LEU A 123 23.11 -9.26 3.23
C LEU A 123 24.58 -9.07 3.62
N ARG A 124 25.52 -9.64 2.86
CA ARG A 124 26.96 -9.45 3.09
C ARG A 124 27.36 -7.99 2.90
N TYR A 125 26.90 -7.34 1.82
CA TYR A 125 27.17 -5.92 1.58
C TYR A 125 26.52 -5.05 2.65
N LYS A 126 25.27 -5.33 3.04
CA LYS A 126 24.62 -4.62 4.16
C LYS A 126 25.43 -4.74 5.44
N ARG A 127 25.89 -5.94 5.81
CA ARG A 127 26.74 -6.15 6.99
C ARG A 127 28.09 -5.45 6.87
N ALA A 128 28.73 -5.47 5.70
CA ALA A 128 29.99 -4.79 5.46
C ALA A 128 29.85 -3.27 5.57
N ILE A 129 28.80 -2.70 4.97
CA ILE A 129 28.46 -1.27 5.07
C ILE A 129 28.14 -0.91 6.53
N SER A 130 27.34 -1.71 7.23
CA SER A 130 27.06 -1.49 8.66
C SER A 130 28.30 -1.62 9.55
N ALA A 131 29.25 -2.49 9.20
CA ALA A 131 30.51 -2.62 9.92
C ALA A 131 31.45 -1.44 9.66
N PHE A 132 31.47 -0.92 8.43
CA PHE A 132 32.28 0.22 8.02
C PHE A 132 31.73 1.55 8.55
N ASN A 133 30.40 1.70 8.56
CA ASN A 133 29.69 2.87 9.09
C ASN A 133 29.51 2.80 10.61
N LYS A 134 30.20 1.89 11.31
CA LYS A 134 30.17 1.79 12.77
C LYS A 134 31.01 2.90 13.41
N ASN A 135 30.85 4.13 12.95
CA ASN A 135 31.14 5.31 13.75
C ASN A 135 30.13 5.29 14.90
N SER A 136 30.59 5.03 16.11
CA SER A 136 29.76 4.91 17.33
C SER A 136 28.90 6.13 17.67
N LYS A 137 29.01 7.22 16.89
CA LYS A 137 28.32 8.49 17.06
C LYS A 137 27.13 8.70 16.10
N GLN A 138 27.03 7.90 15.02
CA GLN A 138 25.90 7.99 14.09
C GLN A 138 24.69 7.25 14.68
N ILE A 139 23.59 7.97 14.87
CA ILE A 139 22.33 7.40 15.35
C ILE A 139 21.57 6.89 14.13
N LEU A 140 21.13 5.63 14.17
CA LEU A 140 20.35 5.03 13.10
C LEU A 140 18.97 5.69 13.01
N ASP A 141 18.47 5.90 11.79
CA ASP A 141 17.12 6.46 11.53
C ASP A 141 16.03 5.70 12.30
N THR A 142 16.15 4.37 12.45
CA THR A 142 15.20 3.56 13.23
C THR A 142 15.26 3.80 14.74
N SER A 143 16.41 4.22 15.27
CA SER A 143 16.51 4.66 16.66
C SER A 143 15.90 6.04 16.84
N ILE A 144 16.20 6.95 15.91
CA ILE A 144 15.63 8.30 15.90
C ILE A 144 14.10 8.23 15.83
N GLN A 145 13.55 7.42 14.91
CA GLN A 145 12.12 7.19 14.79
C GLN A 145 11.51 6.71 16.11
N ARG A 146 12.14 5.73 16.77
CA ARG A 146 11.67 5.21 18.06
C ARG A 146 11.68 6.28 19.15
N ASP A 147 12.71 7.13 19.17
CA ASP A 147 12.80 8.22 20.15
C ASP A 147 11.75 9.31 19.87
N MET A 148 11.47 9.64 18.61
CA MET A 148 10.36 10.53 18.22
C MET A 148 9.01 9.97 18.67
N GLU A 149 8.72 8.69 18.37
CA GLU A 149 7.48 8.02 18.79
C GLU A 149 7.35 7.97 20.31
N ALA A 150 8.43 7.66 21.02
CA ALA A 150 8.45 7.68 22.48
C ALA A 150 8.22 9.10 23.03
N THR A 151 8.73 10.14 22.37
CA THR A 151 8.48 11.54 22.73
C THR A 151 7.00 11.88 22.63
N PHE A 152 6.38 11.54 21.49
CA PHE A 152 4.94 11.74 21.29
C PHE A 152 4.11 11.02 22.36
N CYS A 153 4.38 9.73 22.59
CA CYS A 153 3.68 8.95 23.61
C CYS A 153 3.86 9.55 25.01
N CYS A 154 5.08 9.97 25.38
CA CYS A 154 5.34 10.60 26.67
C CYS A 154 4.54 11.90 26.85
N ILE A 155 4.50 12.77 25.83
CA ILE A 155 3.73 14.01 25.86
C ILE A 155 2.23 13.71 25.98
N ARG A 156 1.70 12.88 25.07
CA ARG A 156 0.29 12.51 25.06
C ARG A 156 -0.17 11.87 26.37
N ASP A 157 0.58 10.91 26.88
CA ASP A 157 0.23 10.17 28.09
C ASP A 157 0.33 11.09 29.33
N TRP A 158 1.28 12.03 29.34
CA TRP A 158 1.34 13.07 30.37
C TRP A 158 0.12 13.99 30.33
N VAL A 159 -0.24 14.51 29.14
CA VAL A 159 -1.42 15.38 28.97
C VAL A 159 -2.68 14.66 29.41
N LEU A 160 -2.89 13.42 28.94
CA LEU A 160 -4.02 12.58 29.33
C LEU A 160 -4.13 12.43 30.84
N ASP A 161 -3.00 12.18 31.51
CA ASP A 161 -2.97 12.02 32.96
C ASP A 161 -3.28 13.32 33.70
N VAL A 162 -2.72 14.44 33.26
CA VAL A 162 -2.94 15.76 33.87
C VAL A 162 -4.38 16.23 33.65
N VAL A 163 -4.91 16.17 32.43
CA VAL A 163 -6.30 16.54 32.13
C VAL A 163 -7.27 15.73 33.01
N ARG A 164 -7.05 14.42 33.15
CA ARG A 164 -7.92 13.54 33.96
C ARG A 164 -7.80 13.78 35.47
N LYS A 165 -6.57 13.88 36.00
CA LYS A 165 -6.37 13.99 37.46
C LYS A 165 -6.59 15.40 37.98
N GLU A 166 -6.17 16.39 37.23
CA GLU A 166 -6.27 17.79 37.64
C GLU A 166 -7.57 18.42 37.18
N GLN A 167 -8.38 17.76 36.32
CA GLN A 167 -9.65 18.29 35.81
C GLN A 167 -9.42 19.68 35.20
N LEU A 168 -8.46 19.76 34.29
CA LEU A 168 -8.26 20.95 33.49
C LEU A 168 -9.51 21.13 32.62
N GLU A 169 -9.92 22.37 32.35
CA GLU A 169 -10.96 22.67 31.35
C GLU A 169 -10.33 23.55 30.28
N LEU A 170 -10.65 23.32 29.00
CA LEU A 170 -10.14 24.17 27.92
C LEU A 170 -10.80 25.55 28.01
N ARG A 171 -10.01 26.58 28.31
CA ARG A 171 -10.44 27.98 28.43
C ARG A 171 -9.31 28.88 27.93
N PRO A 172 -9.09 28.89 26.60
CA PRO A 172 -7.95 29.56 26.04
C PRO A 172 -8.08 31.09 26.19
N GLU A 173 -6.96 31.76 26.47
CA GLU A 173 -6.87 33.22 26.34
C GLU A 173 -7.21 33.64 24.90
N PRO A 174 -7.80 34.82 24.66
CA PRO A 174 -8.28 35.21 23.33
C PRO A 174 -7.24 35.07 22.21
N GLU A 175 -6.00 35.51 22.44
CA GLU A 175 -4.91 35.39 21.48
C GLU A 175 -4.53 33.92 21.21
N PHE A 176 -4.62 33.08 22.24
CA PHE A 176 -4.34 31.66 22.15
C PHE A 176 -5.50 30.88 21.48
N ALA A 177 -6.74 31.33 21.68
CA ALA A 177 -7.92 30.77 21.03
C ALA A 177 -7.84 30.93 19.50
N ASP A 178 -7.44 32.10 19.02
CA ASP A 178 -7.24 32.36 17.58
C ASP A 178 -6.17 31.46 16.96
N TRP A 179 -5.10 31.19 17.70
CA TRP A 179 -4.06 30.24 17.31
C TRP A 179 -4.59 28.81 17.32
N LEU A 180 -5.29 28.39 18.38
CA LEU A 180 -5.89 27.06 18.47
C LEU A 180 -6.89 26.81 17.34
N LEU A 181 -7.66 27.81 16.90
CA LEU A 181 -8.61 27.66 15.78
C LEU A 181 -7.89 27.33 14.47
N THR A 182 -6.60 27.68 14.36
CA THR A 182 -5.79 27.37 13.18
C THR A 182 -5.26 25.94 13.18
N THR A 183 -5.02 25.40 14.38
CA THR A 183 -4.30 24.13 14.54
C THR A 183 -5.25 22.99 14.92
N VAL A 184 -6.34 23.31 15.62
CA VAL A 184 -7.41 22.43 16.10
C VAL A 184 -8.77 23.08 15.81
N PRO A 185 -9.22 23.14 14.54
CA PRO A 185 -10.41 23.93 14.15
C PRO A 185 -11.70 23.62 14.93
N GLN A 186 -11.83 22.40 15.46
CA GLN A 186 -13.04 21.94 16.16
C GLN A 186 -12.97 22.06 17.69
N PHE A 187 -11.99 22.79 18.25
CA PHE A 187 -11.85 22.82 19.72
C PHE A 187 -13.04 23.47 20.44
N GLU A 188 -13.79 24.38 19.78
CA GLU A 188 -14.94 25.07 20.36
C GLU A 188 -16.11 24.15 20.70
N ASP A 189 -16.20 22.99 20.03
CA ASP A 189 -17.24 21.99 20.27
C ASP A 189 -17.12 21.35 21.68
N ASN A 190 -16.06 21.66 22.42
CA ASN A 190 -15.83 21.30 23.83
C ASN A 190 -15.95 19.79 24.12
N ALA A 191 -15.81 18.93 23.11
CA ALA A 191 -15.71 17.50 23.36
C ALA A 191 -14.44 17.21 24.16
N ALA A 192 -14.52 16.35 25.18
CA ALA A 192 -13.40 16.06 26.08
C ALA A 192 -12.12 15.58 25.37
N GLY A 193 -12.23 15.06 24.14
CA GLY A 193 -11.08 14.71 23.29
C GLY A 193 -10.28 15.93 22.83
N PHE A 194 -10.93 17.03 22.45
CA PHE A 194 -10.26 18.22 21.91
C PHE A 194 -9.35 18.92 22.91
N GLN A 195 -9.64 18.80 24.20
CA GLN A 195 -8.77 19.36 25.23
C GLN A 195 -7.40 18.70 25.23
N VAL A 196 -7.36 17.37 25.18
CA VAL A 196 -6.10 16.62 25.13
C VAL A 196 -5.34 17.03 23.87
N ASN A 197 -6.03 17.08 22.74
CA ASN A 197 -5.45 17.45 21.45
C ASN A 197 -4.84 18.85 21.50
N SER A 198 -5.59 19.84 21.98
CA SER A 198 -5.15 21.23 22.07
C SER A 198 -3.87 21.40 22.89
N VAL A 199 -3.79 20.70 24.03
CA VAL A 199 -2.59 20.74 24.87
C VAL A 199 -1.43 19.99 24.20
N VAL A 200 -1.66 18.80 23.63
CA VAL A 200 -0.61 18.04 22.92
C VAL A 200 -0.04 18.86 21.76
N VAL A 201 -0.90 19.50 20.97
CA VAL A 201 -0.52 20.36 19.85
C VAL A 201 0.30 21.55 20.32
N GLY A 202 -0.10 22.22 21.41
CA GLY A 202 0.68 23.32 22.00
C GLY A 202 2.06 22.87 22.49
N LEU A 203 2.17 21.68 23.10
CA LEU A 203 3.46 21.13 23.52
C LEU A 203 4.34 20.71 22.34
N SER A 204 3.73 20.19 21.27
CA SER A 204 4.41 19.93 20.01
C SER A 204 4.99 21.22 19.43
N GLU A 205 4.22 22.31 19.40
CA GLU A 205 4.69 23.60 18.89
C GLU A 205 5.89 24.14 19.68
N ILE A 206 5.85 24.05 21.01
CA ILE A 206 7.01 24.40 21.86
C ILE A 206 8.23 23.55 21.47
N LEU A 207 8.03 22.24 21.27
CA LEU A 207 9.11 21.35 20.89
C LEU A 207 9.73 21.76 19.55
N LEU A 208 8.92 22.14 18.56
CA LEU A 208 9.42 22.70 17.30
C LEU A 208 10.20 24.00 17.54
N ALA A 209 9.60 24.97 18.23
CA ALA A 209 10.20 26.28 18.48
C ALA A 209 11.55 26.18 19.19
N ILE A 210 11.64 25.34 20.22
CA ILE A 210 12.85 25.13 21.01
C ILE A 210 13.93 24.37 20.21
N LEU A 211 13.53 23.41 19.38
CA LEU A 211 14.50 22.70 18.55
C LEU A 211 15.01 23.56 17.42
N ASP A 212 14.17 24.35 16.77
CA ASP A 212 14.53 25.27 15.67
C ASP A 212 15.24 26.53 16.13
N ASP A 213 15.26 26.79 17.44
CA ASP A 213 16.09 27.81 18.05
C ASP A 213 17.58 27.57 17.77
N ASP A 214 18.35 28.65 17.78
CA ASP A 214 19.76 28.67 17.37
C ASP A 214 20.70 28.17 18.49
N HIS A 215 20.12 27.58 19.54
CA HIS A 215 20.80 27.04 20.71
C HIS A 215 21.23 25.58 20.49
N VAL A 216 22.02 25.36 19.44
CA VAL A 216 22.47 24.03 19.00
C VAL A 216 23.23 23.24 20.07
N PHE A 217 23.96 23.93 20.96
CA PHE A 217 24.75 23.31 22.03
C PHE A 217 24.03 23.30 23.39
N GLY A 218 22.71 23.50 23.42
CA GLY A 218 21.92 23.68 24.64
C GLY A 218 21.75 25.14 25.03
N TYR A 219 20.99 25.41 26.10
CA TYR A 219 20.68 26.77 26.53
C TYR A 219 21.70 27.23 27.57
N ALA A 220 22.39 28.33 27.32
CA ALA A 220 23.34 28.90 28.27
C ALA A 220 23.33 30.43 28.18
N SER A 221 23.22 31.10 29.32
CA SER A 221 23.23 32.57 29.39
C SER A 221 24.64 33.17 29.33
N ASN A 222 25.66 32.38 29.69
CA ASN A 222 27.07 32.78 29.71
C ASN A 222 28.00 31.57 29.51
N GLY A 223 29.31 31.82 29.47
CA GLY A 223 30.33 30.78 29.33
C GLY A 223 30.56 30.31 27.90
N VAL A 224 31.33 29.21 27.76
CA VAL A 224 31.80 28.71 26.45
C VAL A 224 30.66 28.23 25.55
N VAL A 225 29.60 27.65 26.13
CA VAL A 225 28.42 27.19 25.38
C VAL A 225 27.64 28.38 24.81
N ALA A 226 27.44 29.44 25.60
CA ALA A 226 26.74 30.63 25.15
C ALA A 226 27.48 31.33 23.99
N GLU A 227 28.81 31.46 24.08
CA GLU A 227 29.64 32.03 23.01
C GLU A 227 29.63 31.14 21.75
N ALA A 228 29.64 29.81 21.89
CA ALA A 228 29.52 28.89 20.76
C ALA A 228 28.16 29.05 20.03
N ASN A 229 27.05 29.15 20.76
CA ASN A 229 25.73 29.42 20.17
C ASN A 229 25.67 30.80 19.50
N LYS A 230 26.29 31.83 20.10
CA LYS A 230 26.39 33.17 19.50
C LYS A 230 27.18 33.14 18.19
N LEU A 231 28.29 32.42 18.14
CA LEU A 231 29.06 32.23 16.92
C LEU A 231 28.24 31.46 15.87
N HIS A 232 27.54 30.39 16.27
CA HIS A 232 26.64 29.65 15.37
C HIS A 232 25.59 30.57 14.72
N ARG A 233 24.92 31.42 15.51
CA ARG A 233 23.99 32.44 15.01
C ARG A 233 24.63 33.34 13.95
N SER A 234 25.83 33.84 14.22
CA SER A 234 26.54 34.70 13.26
C SER A 234 26.93 33.97 11.97
N MET A 235 27.16 32.65 12.02
CA MET A 235 27.50 31.84 10.84
C MET A 235 26.35 31.71 9.83
N ARG A 236 25.11 32.01 10.23
CA ARG A 236 23.97 32.02 9.30
C ARG A 236 24.12 33.08 8.21
N ALA A 237 24.70 34.23 8.54
CA ALA A 237 24.94 35.32 7.60
C ALA A 237 26.16 35.07 6.69
N ILE A 238 26.96 34.04 6.96
CA ILE A 238 28.16 33.72 6.18
C ILE A 238 27.80 32.73 5.08
N GLU A 239 28.12 33.09 3.84
CA GLU A 239 28.00 32.22 2.67
C GLU A 239 29.06 31.11 2.70
N VAL A 240 28.79 30.08 3.50
CA VAL A 240 29.54 28.83 3.53
C VAL A 240 28.57 27.69 3.27
N SER A 241 29.05 26.62 2.62
CA SER A 241 28.24 25.41 2.43
C SER A 241 27.70 24.89 3.77
N GLU A 242 26.44 24.46 3.76
CA GLU A 242 25.78 23.91 4.96
C GLU A 242 26.55 22.72 5.55
N GLN A 243 27.21 21.92 4.70
CA GLN A 243 28.07 20.83 5.15
C GLN A 243 29.25 21.31 6.01
N ARG A 244 29.88 22.45 5.68
CA ARG A 244 30.96 23.02 6.50
C ARG A 244 30.43 23.59 7.82
N LYS A 245 29.27 24.25 7.80
CA LYS A 245 28.61 24.71 9.03
C LYS A 245 28.28 23.52 9.93
N LYS A 246 27.79 22.42 9.35
CA LYS A 246 27.49 21.17 10.04
C LYS A 246 28.73 20.51 10.62
N GLN A 247 29.81 20.41 9.85
CA GLN A 247 31.09 19.89 10.33
C GLN A 247 31.61 20.71 11.52
N TRP A 248 31.50 22.04 11.47
CA TRP A 248 31.86 22.91 12.57
C TRP A 248 31.01 22.64 13.81
N ILE A 249 29.69 22.48 13.67
CA ILE A 249 28.79 22.12 14.78
C ILE A 249 29.25 20.82 15.45
N ILE A 250 29.52 19.77 14.65
CA ILE A 250 29.93 18.47 15.16
C ILE A 250 31.26 18.58 15.92
N THR A 251 32.28 19.19 15.32
CA THR A 251 33.60 19.34 15.94
C THR A 251 33.55 20.23 17.20
N THR A 252 32.79 21.33 17.18
CA THR A 252 32.63 22.17 18.38
C THR A 252 31.90 21.42 19.49
N ASN A 253 30.87 20.62 19.18
CA ASN A 253 30.19 19.79 20.18
C ASN A 253 31.14 18.77 20.82
N GLU A 254 32.01 18.14 20.03
CA GLU A 254 33.03 17.21 20.55
C GLU A 254 33.99 17.89 21.53
N ILE A 255 34.39 19.14 21.24
CA ILE A 255 35.25 19.93 22.13
C ILE A 255 34.49 20.31 23.40
N LEU A 256 33.26 20.80 23.29
CA LEU A 256 32.44 21.20 24.43
C LEU A 256 32.07 20.02 25.34
N ALA A 257 31.89 18.83 24.77
CA ALA A 257 31.62 17.62 25.52
C ALA A 257 32.77 17.20 26.45
N HIS A 258 33.97 17.78 26.33
CA HIS A 258 35.05 17.58 27.30
C HIS A 258 34.87 18.39 28.59
N ASP A 259 34.07 19.47 28.55
CA ASP A 259 33.62 20.19 29.75
C ASP A 259 32.24 19.68 30.18
N ASP A 260 32.27 18.51 30.80
CA ASP A 260 31.11 17.75 31.26
C ASP A 260 30.12 18.58 32.10
N ALA A 261 30.61 19.55 32.89
CA ALA A 261 29.79 20.35 33.78
C ALA A 261 28.97 21.40 33.02
N SER A 262 29.63 22.18 32.15
CA SER A 262 28.97 23.22 31.35
C SER A 262 27.99 22.61 30.36
N ALA A 263 28.35 21.49 29.72
CA ALA A 263 27.47 20.80 28.76
C ALA A 263 26.22 20.22 29.45
N LYS A 264 26.38 19.60 30.63
CA LYS A 264 25.24 19.09 31.41
C LYS A 264 24.32 20.22 31.88
N GLN A 265 24.87 21.31 32.40
CA GLN A 265 24.07 22.47 32.81
C GLN A 265 23.27 23.04 31.63
N ALA A 266 23.91 23.20 30.46
CA ALA A 266 23.22 23.74 29.30
C ALA A 266 22.08 22.83 28.78
N ALA A 267 22.23 21.51 28.92
CA ALA A 267 21.16 20.57 28.62
C ALA A 267 20.03 20.62 29.66
N GLU A 268 20.35 20.80 30.94
CA GLU A 268 19.37 20.96 32.02
C GLU A 268 18.59 22.28 31.89
N ASP A 269 19.26 23.38 31.55
CA ASP A 269 18.63 24.68 31.30
C ASP A 269 17.71 24.62 30.09
N PHE A 270 18.11 23.92 29.03
CA PHE A 270 17.26 23.71 27.86
C PHE A 270 15.99 22.91 28.19
N LEU A 271 16.13 21.87 29.01
CA LEU A 271 14.98 21.11 29.52
C LEU A 271 14.08 21.99 30.40
N GLU A 272 14.66 22.87 31.22
CA GLU A 272 13.90 23.82 32.03
C GLU A 272 13.08 24.75 31.17
N VAL A 273 13.67 25.35 30.13
CA VAL A 273 12.97 26.20 29.17
C VAL A 273 11.77 25.46 28.57
N PHE A 274 11.95 24.21 28.12
CA PHE A 274 10.83 23.41 27.61
C PHE A 274 9.71 23.23 28.64
N VAL A 275 10.04 22.89 29.88
CA VAL A 275 9.04 22.68 30.93
C VAL A 275 8.33 23.98 31.29
N THR A 276 9.05 25.10 31.41
CA THR A 276 8.46 26.42 31.68
C THR A 276 7.53 26.87 30.57
N GLU A 277 7.93 26.72 29.31
CA GLU A 277 7.07 27.04 28.17
C GLU A 277 5.84 26.12 28.12
N ALA A 278 6.01 24.84 28.43
CA ALA A 278 4.91 23.87 28.53
C ALA A 278 3.89 24.26 29.60
N GLU A 279 4.35 24.66 30.79
CA GLU A 279 3.48 25.21 31.84
C GLU A 279 2.76 26.46 31.34
N GLY A 280 3.46 27.36 30.66
CA GLY A 280 2.89 28.57 30.06
C GLY A 280 1.82 28.29 29.02
N ILE A 281 2.00 27.30 28.14
CA ILE A 281 0.96 26.86 27.19
C ILE A 281 -0.25 26.33 27.94
N VAL A 282 -0.07 25.47 28.94
CA VAL A 282 -1.23 24.92 29.68
C VAL A 282 -1.97 26.03 30.43
N SER A 283 -1.26 26.97 31.04
CA SER A 283 -1.85 28.13 31.70
C SER A 283 -2.67 29.02 30.75
N ARG A 284 -2.21 29.19 29.50
CA ARG A 284 -2.93 29.98 28.48
C ARG A 284 -4.06 29.21 27.82
N ALA A 285 -3.97 27.88 27.73
CA ALA A 285 -4.96 27.02 27.09
C ALA A 285 -6.10 26.61 28.03
N CYS A 286 -5.78 26.41 29.31
CA CYS A 286 -6.67 25.78 30.27
C CYS A 286 -7.11 26.74 31.39
N SER A 287 -8.16 26.34 32.10
CA SER A 287 -8.77 27.09 33.22
C SER A 287 -7.83 27.38 34.40
N LYS A 288 -6.71 26.67 34.51
CA LYS A 288 -5.73 26.80 35.59
C LYS A 288 -4.35 26.28 35.19
N PRO A 289 -3.27 26.75 35.84
CA PRO A 289 -1.94 26.19 35.67
C PRO A 289 -1.88 24.73 36.14
N VAL A 290 -0.89 23.98 35.64
CA VAL A 290 -0.58 22.63 36.14
C VAL A 290 0.03 22.67 37.54
N SER A 291 -0.14 21.58 38.29
CA SER A 291 0.56 21.42 39.56
C SER A 291 2.08 21.24 39.38
N SER A 292 2.86 21.64 40.38
CA SER A 292 4.32 21.42 40.41
C SER A 292 4.71 19.94 40.33
N GLU A 293 3.87 19.04 40.84
CA GLU A 293 4.08 17.59 40.69
C GLU A 293 3.86 17.12 39.25
N ALA A 294 2.85 17.64 38.55
CA ALA A 294 2.67 17.36 37.13
C ALA A 294 3.85 17.86 36.30
N ALA A 295 4.34 19.08 36.54
CA ALA A 295 5.53 19.62 35.87
C ALA A 295 6.78 18.76 36.13
N ARG A 296 7.02 18.34 37.37
CA ARG A 296 8.12 17.42 37.72
C ARG A 296 8.00 16.07 37.02
N ARG A 297 6.78 15.59 36.77
CA ARG A 297 6.55 14.36 35.99
C ARG A 297 6.81 14.56 34.51
N LEU A 298 6.41 15.70 33.94
CA LEU A 298 6.74 16.07 32.56
C LEU A 298 8.26 16.09 32.37
N ARG A 299 8.96 16.81 33.24
CA ARG A 299 10.42 16.93 33.22
C ARG A 299 11.09 15.56 33.17
N ARG A 300 10.72 14.66 34.09
CA ARG A 300 11.30 13.30 34.16
C ARG A 300 10.99 12.46 32.93
N ALA A 301 9.78 12.58 32.38
CA ALA A 301 9.37 11.82 31.21
C ALA A 301 10.09 12.30 29.94
N ILE A 302 10.25 13.61 29.79
CA ILE A 302 10.78 14.22 28.55
C ILE A 302 12.30 14.36 28.54
N GLN A 303 12.97 14.43 29.70
CA GLN A 303 14.43 14.57 29.81
C GLN A 303 15.23 13.64 28.88
N PRO A 304 15.04 12.30 28.88
CA PRO A 304 15.81 11.44 27.99
C PRO A 304 15.48 11.65 26.50
N ARG A 305 14.30 12.21 26.20
CA ARG A 305 13.82 12.43 24.84
C ARG A 305 14.37 13.72 24.25
N ILE A 306 14.34 14.82 25.00
CA ILE A 306 14.95 16.09 24.60
C ILE A 306 16.43 15.91 24.26
N ALA A 307 17.17 15.18 25.08
CA ALA A 307 18.58 14.89 24.80
C ALA A 307 18.78 14.15 23.46
N ALA A 308 17.92 13.19 23.14
CA ALA A 308 17.96 12.48 21.87
C ALA A 308 17.64 13.39 20.67
N LEU A 309 16.68 14.31 20.83
CA LEU A 309 16.31 15.29 19.80
C LEU A 309 17.40 16.32 19.57
N GLN A 310 18.05 16.81 20.64
CA GLN A 310 19.22 17.68 20.53
C GLN A 310 20.37 16.97 19.80
N ALA A 311 20.56 15.67 20.04
CA ALA A 311 21.59 14.90 19.36
C ALA A 311 21.45 14.85 17.83
N LEU A 312 20.24 15.09 17.29
CA LEU A 312 19.99 15.20 15.85
C LEU A 312 20.74 16.37 15.21
N ARG A 313 20.97 17.45 15.98
CA ARG A 313 21.73 18.61 15.51
C ARG A 313 23.21 18.26 15.26
N PHE A 314 23.72 17.17 15.83
CA PHE A 314 25.11 16.69 15.67
C PHE A 314 25.26 15.50 14.71
N GLN A 315 24.19 15.07 14.03
CA GLN A 315 24.29 14.04 12.99
C GLN A 315 24.81 14.65 11.68
N GLU A 316 25.47 13.89 10.81
CA GLU A 316 25.93 14.42 9.52
C GLU A 316 24.77 14.88 8.63
N ALA A 317 23.65 14.13 8.64
CA ALA A 317 22.44 14.49 7.94
C ALA A 317 21.71 15.67 8.62
N GLU A 318 20.98 16.44 7.82
CA GLU A 318 20.14 17.52 8.32
C GLU A 318 18.76 16.97 8.66
N TYR A 319 18.35 17.11 9.92
CA TYR A 319 17.03 16.72 10.41
C TYR A 319 16.22 17.99 10.72
N ARG A 320 14.94 17.97 10.37
CA ARG A 320 13.99 19.05 10.71
C ARG A 320 12.68 18.45 11.17
N LEU A 321 12.05 19.11 12.14
CA LEU A 321 10.66 18.86 12.44
C LEU A 321 9.81 19.65 11.47
N HIS A 322 8.80 19.00 10.91
CA HIS A 322 7.87 19.61 9.98
C HIS A 322 6.47 19.47 10.55
N LEU A 323 5.89 20.60 10.97
CA LEU A 323 4.49 20.68 11.33
C LEU A 323 3.71 21.14 10.10
N PHE A 324 2.70 20.35 9.73
CA PHE A 324 1.78 20.74 8.66
C PHE A 324 0.79 21.79 9.22
N HIS A 325 0.28 22.68 8.38
CA HIS A 325 -0.68 23.71 8.80
C HIS A 325 -2.01 23.49 8.11
N ILE A 326 -3.10 23.40 8.88
CA ILE A 326 -4.46 23.25 8.34
C ILE A 326 -4.94 24.62 7.86
N PRO A 327 -5.29 24.80 6.58
CA PRO A 327 -5.78 26.08 6.07
C PRO A 327 -7.11 26.44 6.74
N ARG A 328 -7.28 27.72 7.10
CA ARG A 328 -8.53 28.22 7.69
C ARG A 328 -9.72 28.17 6.72
N ASP A 329 -9.48 28.19 5.41
CA ASP A 329 -10.51 28.38 4.37
C ASP A 329 -11.35 27.14 4.06
N GLY A 330 -11.45 26.17 4.99
CA GLY A 330 -12.15 24.92 4.77
C GLY A 330 -11.52 24.02 3.70
N GLN A 331 -10.30 24.34 3.23
CA GLN A 331 -9.56 23.49 2.32
C GLN A 331 -9.14 22.22 3.05
N ARG A 332 -9.57 21.08 2.52
CA ARG A 332 -9.18 19.78 3.04
C ARG A 332 -7.72 19.52 2.66
N ILE A 333 -6.86 19.32 3.66
CA ILE A 333 -5.55 18.70 3.42
C ILE A 333 -5.78 17.22 3.14
N SER A 334 -5.25 16.76 2.01
CA SER A 334 -5.21 15.33 1.70
C SER A 334 -4.30 14.61 2.70
N PHE A 335 -4.81 13.57 3.34
CA PHE A 335 -4.00 12.68 4.16
C PHE A 335 -2.94 11.97 3.31
N ASP A 336 -1.67 12.24 3.58
CA ASP A 336 -0.55 11.58 2.92
C ASP A 336 -0.03 10.43 3.78
N THR A 337 -0.36 9.20 3.39
CA THR A 337 0.06 7.98 4.11
C THR A 337 1.58 7.80 4.16
N SER A 338 2.34 8.46 3.29
CA SER A 338 3.80 8.40 3.30
C SER A 338 4.42 9.26 4.41
N ALA A 339 3.78 10.39 4.74
CA ALA A 339 4.29 11.39 5.69
C ALA A 339 3.49 11.48 7.01
N MET A 340 2.28 10.93 7.05
CA MET A 340 1.33 11.06 8.14
C MET A 340 0.82 9.69 8.63
N GLU A 341 0.48 9.63 9.91
CA GLU A 341 -0.06 8.45 10.58
C GLU A 341 -1.21 8.87 11.49
N ASP A 342 -2.36 8.21 11.33
CA ASP A 342 -3.53 8.47 12.15
C ASP A 342 -3.35 7.93 13.58
N VAL A 343 -3.60 8.78 14.58
CA VAL A 343 -3.46 8.44 16.01
C VAL A 343 -4.51 7.44 16.48
N ASN A 344 -5.65 7.36 15.79
CA ASN A 344 -6.72 6.42 16.11
C ASN A 344 -6.54 5.05 15.44
N GLY A 345 -5.51 4.91 14.60
CA GLY A 345 -5.14 3.63 13.98
C GLY A 345 -6.05 3.19 12.85
N TYR A 346 -6.85 4.10 12.27
CA TYR A 346 -7.63 3.77 11.09
C TYR A 346 -6.69 3.53 9.90
N THR A 347 -6.70 2.32 9.35
CA THR A 347 -5.95 2.03 8.13
C THR A 347 -6.85 2.23 6.91
N MET A 348 -6.29 2.74 5.80
CA MET A 348 -7.02 2.94 4.54
C MET A 348 -7.69 1.66 4.01
N GLY A 349 -7.32 0.48 4.52
CA GLY A 349 -7.94 -0.80 4.14
C GLY A 349 -9.21 -1.15 4.92
N ASP A 350 -9.52 -0.44 6.01
CA ASP A 350 -10.67 -0.73 6.88
C ASP A 350 -11.93 0.05 6.49
N VAL A 351 -11.82 0.99 5.53
CA VAL A 351 -12.92 1.84 5.10
C VAL A 351 -13.35 1.41 3.70
N ASP A 352 -14.40 0.60 3.61
CA ASP A 352 -14.99 0.08 2.36
C ASP A 352 -15.68 1.17 1.49
N GLY A 353 -15.30 2.45 1.62
CA GLY A 353 -15.96 3.60 1.01
C GLY A 353 -15.02 4.52 0.24
N CYS A 354 -15.50 5.11 -0.86
CA CYS A 354 -14.80 6.10 -1.71
C CYS A 354 -14.52 7.46 -1.04
N GLU A 355 -14.64 7.56 0.29
CA GLU A 355 -14.47 8.82 1.00
C GLU A 355 -13.00 9.02 1.38
N THR A 356 -12.38 10.02 0.78
CA THR A 356 -11.04 10.46 1.20
C THR A 356 -11.13 11.07 2.60
N PRO A 357 -10.42 10.53 3.60
CA PRO A 357 -10.46 11.07 4.95
C PRO A 357 -10.00 12.53 4.97
N SER A 358 -10.68 13.38 5.74
CA SER A 358 -10.25 14.75 5.98
C SER A 358 -9.36 14.83 7.20
N LEU A 359 -8.25 15.56 7.08
CA LEU A 359 -7.40 15.90 8.20
C LEU A 359 -8.15 16.84 9.15
N GLU A 360 -8.28 16.44 10.41
CA GLU A 360 -8.98 17.23 11.44
C GLU A 360 -8.00 18.03 12.29
N THR A 361 -6.89 17.40 12.71
CA THR A 361 -5.88 18.02 13.58
C THR A 361 -4.54 17.31 13.42
N ILE A 362 -3.43 18.02 13.60
CA ILE A 362 -2.07 17.45 13.60
C ILE A 362 -1.54 17.51 15.03
N TRP A 363 -1.45 16.37 15.69
CA TRP A 363 -1.06 16.29 17.10
C TRP A 363 0.45 16.46 17.28
N PHE A 364 1.26 15.96 16.34
CA PHE A 364 2.70 15.90 16.48
C PHE A 364 3.40 16.00 15.11
N PRO A 365 4.52 16.73 15.00
CA PRO A 365 5.21 16.95 13.73
C PRO A 365 5.80 15.68 13.13
N ALA A 366 6.02 15.70 11.82
CA ALA A 366 6.88 14.73 11.15
C ALA A 366 8.35 15.09 11.42
N LEU A 367 9.21 14.08 11.48
CA LEU A 367 10.65 14.27 11.39
C LEU A 367 11.10 13.94 9.96
N ILE A 368 11.67 14.94 9.29
CA ILE A 368 12.21 14.79 7.93
C ILE A 368 13.74 14.90 7.97
N LYS A 369 14.38 14.15 7.08
CA LYS A 369 15.83 14.09 6.91
C LYS A 369 16.18 14.53 5.50
N ARG A 370 17.20 15.38 5.37
CA ARG A 370 17.75 15.78 4.08
C ARG A 370 18.99 14.97 3.79
N ASP A 371 18.95 14.23 2.70
CA ASP A 371 20.13 13.57 2.17
C ASP A 371 20.84 14.56 1.23
N VAL A 372 21.97 15.09 1.69
CA VAL A 372 22.83 15.95 0.86
C VAL A 372 23.71 15.03 0.03
N GLY A 373 23.26 14.69 -1.18
CA GLY A 373 24.07 13.95 -2.14
C GLY A 373 25.36 14.69 -2.49
N GLU A 374 26.41 13.96 -2.89
CA GLU A 374 27.74 14.51 -3.24
C GLU A 374 27.68 15.64 -4.29
N ASN A 375 26.62 15.66 -5.11
CA ASN A 375 26.44 16.62 -6.20
C ASN A 375 25.50 17.78 -5.90
N ASN A 376 25.12 18.07 -4.64
CA ASN A 376 24.37 19.26 -4.16
C ASN A 376 23.08 19.73 -4.90
N ASP A 377 22.76 19.22 -6.08
CA ASP A 377 21.77 19.79 -7.01
C ASP A 377 20.38 19.16 -6.85
N LYS A 378 20.27 18.05 -6.09
CA LYS A 378 18.99 17.41 -5.74
C LYS A 378 19.04 16.89 -4.31
N ALA A 379 18.86 17.79 -3.35
CA ALA A 379 18.59 17.36 -1.99
C ALA A 379 17.17 16.78 -1.92
N GLU A 380 17.08 15.50 -1.58
CA GLU A 380 15.81 14.83 -1.33
C GLU A 380 15.52 14.84 0.18
N TRP A 381 14.26 15.13 0.53
CA TRP A 381 13.79 15.04 1.91
C TRP A 381 13.06 13.71 2.10
N THR A 382 13.50 12.93 3.07
CA THR A 382 12.92 11.63 3.42
C THR A 382 12.22 11.74 4.77
N VAL A 383 11.05 11.11 4.91
CA VAL A 383 10.31 11.07 6.18
C VAL A 383 10.92 9.96 7.04
N VAL A 384 11.46 10.33 8.20
CA VAL A 384 12.03 9.41 9.19
C VAL A 384 11.00 9.00 10.24
N SER A 385 10.19 9.97 10.69
CA SER A 385 9.06 9.73 11.58
C SER A 385 7.85 10.48 11.04
N LYS A 386 6.72 9.78 10.91
CA LYS A 386 5.49 10.36 10.36
C LYS A 386 4.85 11.32 11.36
N ALA A 387 4.23 12.37 10.85
CA ALA A 387 3.39 13.23 11.67
C ALA A 387 2.23 12.43 12.25
N LYS A 388 1.88 12.73 13.50
CA LYS A 388 0.72 12.12 14.15
C LYS A 388 -0.47 13.01 13.94
N VAL A 389 -1.49 12.49 13.26
CA VAL A 389 -2.66 13.25 12.84
C VAL A 389 -3.94 12.59 13.32
N GLN A 390 -5.01 13.36 13.42
CA GLN A 390 -6.35 12.85 13.61
C GLN A 390 -7.14 13.07 12.32
N LEU A 391 -7.79 12.00 11.87
CA LEU A 391 -8.65 12.02 10.71
C LEU A 391 -10.11 12.07 11.14
N SER A 392 -10.89 12.86 10.41
CA SER A 392 -12.35 12.81 10.44
C SER A 392 -12.85 12.13 9.17
N TYR A 393 -13.71 11.14 9.36
CA TYR A 393 -14.53 10.59 8.29
C TYR A 393 -15.81 11.38 8.33
N GLY A 394 -15.86 12.43 7.52
CA GLY A 394 -17.11 13.14 7.33
C GLY A 394 -18.10 12.14 6.75
N TRP A 395 -19.05 11.67 7.56
CA TRP A 395 -20.40 11.45 7.03
C TRP A 395 -20.76 12.80 6.48
N THR A 396 -20.55 12.99 5.18
CA THR A 396 -21.20 14.07 4.48
C THR A 396 -22.66 13.65 4.61
N GLU A 397 -23.33 14.16 5.65
CA GLU A 397 -24.77 14.27 5.66
C GLU A 397 -25.02 14.94 4.31
N MET A 398 -25.44 14.15 3.32
CA MET A 398 -25.89 14.73 2.07
C MET A 398 -26.92 15.72 2.55
N ASP A 399 -26.61 17.02 2.44
CA ASP A 399 -27.60 18.06 2.61
C ASP A 399 -28.82 17.51 1.88
N PRO A 400 -29.95 17.25 2.58
CA PRO A 400 -31.12 16.71 1.93
C PRO A 400 -31.40 17.67 0.81
N ILE A 401 -31.11 17.24 -0.43
CA ILE A 401 -31.37 18.02 -1.63
C ILE A 401 -32.79 18.49 -1.45
N ASP A 402 -32.98 19.81 -1.38
CA ASP A 402 -34.24 20.48 -1.14
C ASP A 402 -35.38 19.81 -1.93
N GLU A 403 -36.02 18.80 -1.34
CA GLU A 403 -37.34 18.31 -1.74
C GLU A 403 -38.44 19.29 -1.27
N ALA A 404 -38.04 20.46 -0.75
CA ALA A 404 -38.88 21.58 -0.38
C ALA A 404 -38.78 22.74 -1.40
N PHE A 405 -38.85 22.46 -2.70
CA PHE A 405 -39.08 23.50 -3.72
C PHE A 405 -40.20 23.14 -4.72
N LEU A 406 -41.29 22.58 -4.19
CA LEU A 406 -42.62 22.65 -4.81
C LEU A 406 -43.68 22.87 -3.73
N ASP A 407 -43.68 24.06 -3.12
CA ASP A 407 -44.97 24.65 -2.78
C ASP A 407 -44.98 26.13 -3.16
N ARG A 408 -45.84 26.44 -4.14
CA ARG A 408 -46.14 27.78 -4.61
C ARG A 408 -47.05 28.42 -3.58
N ASP A 409 -46.73 29.67 -3.24
CA ASP A 409 -47.59 30.67 -2.59
C ASP A 409 -47.18 31.02 -1.16
N SER A 410 -46.02 31.69 -1.01
CA SER A 410 -45.90 32.90 -0.18
C SER A 410 -44.45 33.35 -0.06
N LEU A 411 -44.05 34.36 -0.84
CA LEU A 411 -42.87 35.17 -0.50
C LEU A 411 -43.05 36.60 -1.00
N VAL A 412 -43.59 37.43 -0.10
CA VAL A 412 -43.38 38.88 -0.14
C VAL A 412 -41.99 39.12 0.44
N ILE A 413 -40.99 39.26 -0.42
CA ILE A 413 -39.63 39.64 -0.02
C ILE A 413 -39.61 41.16 0.20
N SER A 414 -39.31 41.56 1.43
CA SER A 414 -39.13 42.97 1.79
C SER A 414 -37.91 43.57 1.07
N PRO A 415 -38.03 44.71 0.36
CA PRO A 415 -36.93 45.38 -0.35
C PRO A 415 -35.74 45.76 0.54
N SER A 416 -35.93 45.84 1.86
CA SER A 416 -34.88 46.19 2.82
C SER A 416 -33.82 45.10 3.02
N ARG A 417 -34.11 43.82 2.70
CA ARG A 417 -33.11 42.73 2.80
C ARG A 417 -32.22 42.63 1.56
N LEU A 418 -32.71 43.05 0.39
CA LEU A 418 -31.94 43.05 -0.87
C LEU A 418 -30.91 44.18 -0.92
N LEU A 419 -31.19 45.33 -0.29
CA LEU A 419 -30.25 46.44 -0.17
C LEU A 419 -29.12 46.17 0.83
N GLY A 420 -29.38 45.41 1.89
CA GLY A 420 -28.33 44.98 2.83
C GLY A 420 -27.33 44.03 2.19
N PHE A 421 -27.79 43.09 1.36
CA PHE A 421 -26.94 42.10 0.71
C PHE A 421 -26.06 42.70 -0.40
N LEU A 422 -26.58 43.67 -1.15
CA LEU A 422 -25.81 44.38 -2.19
C LEU A 422 -24.77 45.34 -1.60
N ALA A 423 -25.02 45.93 -0.42
CA ALA A 423 -24.04 46.80 0.24
C ALA A 423 -22.80 46.04 0.74
N THR A 424 -22.99 44.83 1.28
CA THR A 424 -21.87 43.97 1.73
C THR A 424 -21.09 43.39 0.56
N PHE A 425 -21.75 43.11 -0.57
CA PHE A 425 -21.10 42.57 -1.76
C PHE A 425 -20.23 43.63 -2.48
N ILE A 426 -20.62 44.91 -2.45
CA ILE A 426 -19.85 46.00 -3.05
C ILE A 426 -18.62 46.37 -2.19
N GLN A 427 -18.72 46.33 -0.85
CA GLN A 427 -17.57 46.57 0.03
C GLN A 427 -16.47 45.50 -0.06
N SER A 428 -16.82 44.25 -0.40
CA SER A 428 -15.83 43.18 -0.56
C SER A 428 -15.04 43.24 -1.86
N TYR A 429 -15.51 43.98 -2.88
CA TYR A 429 -14.85 44.05 -4.19
C TYR A 429 -13.83 45.19 -4.32
N GLU A 430 -14.00 46.28 -3.55
CA GLU A 430 -13.03 47.39 -3.57
C GLU A 430 -11.73 47.08 -2.81
N GLY A 431 -11.74 46.12 -1.87
CA GLY A 431 -10.52 45.63 -1.21
C GLY A 431 -9.66 44.70 -2.07
N ALA A 432 -10.26 43.98 -3.01
CA ALA A 432 -9.55 42.99 -3.85
C ALA A 432 -8.72 43.62 -4.98
N ILE A 433 -9.03 44.85 -5.39
CA ILE A 433 -8.29 45.57 -6.44
C ILE A 433 -6.98 46.18 -5.91
N ALA A 434 -6.87 46.41 -4.59
CA ALA A 434 -5.66 46.98 -3.97
C ALA A 434 -4.52 45.95 -3.78
N ILE A 435 -4.82 44.66 -3.67
CA ILE A 435 -3.81 43.62 -3.39
C ILE A 435 -3.17 43.05 -4.67
N ALA A 436 -3.85 43.16 -5.83
CA ALA A 436 -3.31 42.74 -7.12
C ALA A 436 -2.19 43.66 -7.68
N SER A 437 -1.89 44.78 -7.01
CA SER A 437 -0.91 45.79 -7.47
C SER A 437 0.48 45.67 -6.81
N ILE A 438 0.70 44.71 -5.91
CA ILE A 438 1.98 44.56 -5.16
C ILE A 438 2.83 43.37 -5.63
N TRP A 439 2.33 42.51 -6.51
CA TRP A 439 3.06 41.35 -7.04
C TRP A 439 3.33 41.44 -8.55
N THR A 440 3.99 42.51 -9.01
CA THR A 440 4.59 42.55 -10.36
C THR A 440 5.69 43.62 -10.48
N VAL A 441 6.91 43.37 -9.96
CA VAL A 441 8.18 44.02 -10.42
C VAL A 441 9.33 43.06 -10.10
N THR A 442 9.64 42.11 -10.98
CA THR A 442 10.81 42.03 -11.88
C THR A 442 12.19 42.08 -11.20
N ASP A 443 12.84 40.92 -11.25
CA ASP A 443 14.28 40.69 -11.21
C ASP A 443 14.98 41.39 -12.39
N PRO A 444 15.94 42.30 -12.13
CA PRO A 444 16.88 42.75 -13.12
C PRO A 444 18.29 42.45 -12.62
N ASN A 445 18.91 41.35 -13.06
CA ASN A 445 20.27 41.36 -13.62
C ASN A 445 20.72 39.96 -14.07
N ILE A 446 20.43 39.67 -15.34
CA ILE A 446 21.29 38.85 -16.20
C ILE A 446 22.10 39.85 -17.04
N THR A 447 23.40 40.01 -16.75
CA THR A 447 24.51 40.06 -17.74
C THR A 447 25.84 40.45 -17.07
N HIS A 448 26.86 39.63 -17.37
CA HIS A 448 28.30 39.68 -17.07
C HIS A 448 28.79 39.15 -15.72
#